data_AF-A0A3B9FIQ1-F1
#
_entry.id   AF-A0A3B9FIQ1-F1
#
_cell.length_a   1.000
_cell.length_b   1.000
_cell.length_c   1.000
_cell.angle_alpha   90.00
_cell.angle_beta   90.00
_cell.angle_gamma   90.00
#
_symmetry.space_group_name_H-M   'P 1'
#
loop_
_entity.id
_entity.type
_entity.pdbx_description
1 polymer ?
#
loop_
_entity_poly.entity_id
_entity_poly.type
_entity_poly.pdbx_seq_one_letter_code
_entity_poly.pdbx_strand_id
1 'polypeptide(L)'
;MILEVVLISLFVLAFPVWSILARRRRRRWPPVSVSFSSRLRKIFSRKVPFYQALPANQKRRFVSRVLRFLQGPRISASGTRINEVDVALVGASAIIPVFRLDHWRYRGLDEIVVFGPSFDR
;
A
#
# COMPACT_ATOMS: atom_id res chain seq x y z
N MET A 1 -5.66 -26.42 -39.02
CA MET A 1 -6.50 -26.97 -37.93
C MET A 1 -5.68 -27.37 -36.70
N ILE A 2 -4.84 -28.42 -36.73
CA ILE A 2 -4.08 -28.87 -35.53
C ILE A 2 -3.13 -27.78 -35.01
N LEU A 3 -2.39 -27.12 -35.91
CA LEU A 3 -1.46 -26.04 -35.55
C LEU A 3 -2.16 -24.85 -34.86
N GLU A 4 -3.36 -24.51 -35.31
CA GLU A 4 -4.15 -23.40 -34.75
C GLU A 4 -4.66 -23.74 -33.35
N VAL A 5 -5.12 -24.98 -33.14
CA VAL A 5 -5.56 -25.45 -31.81
C VAL A 5 -4.42 -25.42 -30.80
N VAL A 6 -3.20 -25.80 -31.21
CA VAL A 6 -2.00 -25.75 -30.35
C VAL A 6 -1.64 -24.31 -29.98
N LEU A 7 -1.69 -23.38 -30.94
CA LEU A 7 -1.43 -21.96 -30.70
C LEU A 7 -2.44 -21.33 -29.73
N ILE A 8 -3.73 -21.63 -29.89
CA ILE A 8 -4.78 -21.12 -29.01
C ILE A 8 -4.60 -21.68 -27.59
N SER A 9 -4.31 -22.98 -27.44
CA SER A 9 -4.08 -23.60 -26.14
C SER A 9 -2.89 -22.99 -25.39
N LEU A 10 -1.78 -22.74 -26.10
CA LEU A 10 -0.60 -22.07 -25.54
C LEU A 10 -0.91 -20.65 -25.08
N PHE A 11 -1.67 -19.89 -25.87
CA PHE A 11 -2.04 -18.50 -25.51
C PHE A 11 -2.94 -18.44 -24.28
N VAL A 12 -3.94 -19.34 -24.20
CA VAL A 12 -4.88 -19.43 -23.06
C VAL A 12 -4.14 -19.78 -21.76
N LEU A 13 -3.08 -20.59 -21.83
CA LEU A 13 -2.26 -20.94 -20.67
C LEU A 13 -1.20 -19.87 -20.33
N ALA A 14 -0.58 -19.25 -21.34
CA ALA A 14 0.48 -18.27 -21.15
C ALA A 14 -0.03 -16.90 -20.66
N PHE A 15 -1.18 -16.45 -21.16
CA PHE A 15 -1.77 -15.15 -20.81
C PHE A 15 -2.02 -14.94 -19.31
N PRO A 16 -2.68 -15.86 -18.56
CA PRO A 16 -2.90 -15.69 -17.13
C PRO A 16 -1.59 -15.74 -16.33
N VAL A 17 -0.65 -16.61 -16.72
CA VAL A 17 0.68 -16.71 -16.07
C VAL A 17 1.46 -15.40 -16.23
N TRP A 18 1.52 -14.85 -17.45
CA TRP A 18 2.15 -13.56 -17.73
C TRP A 18 1.47 -12.41 -16.97
N SER A 19 0.13 -12.38 -16.94
CA SER A 19 -0.64 -11.35 -16.22
C SER A 19 -0.35 -11.35 -14.72
N ILE A 20 -0.22 -12.52 -14.10
CA ILE A 20 0.10 -12.66 -12.67
C ILE A 20 1.56 -12.23 -12.38
N LEU A 21 2.50 -12.62 -13.25
CA LEU A 21 3.91 -12.24 -13.14
C LEU A 21 4.14 -10.73 -13.36
N ALA A 22 3.42 -10.12 -14.31
CA ALA A 22 3.48 -8.69 -14.59
C ALA A 22 2.94 -7.86 -13.42
N ARG A 23 1.89 -8.33 -12.73
CA ARG A 23 1.38 -7.71 -11.51
C ARG A 23 2.39 -7.77 -10.36
N ARG A 24 3.15 -8.87 -10.22
CA ARG A 24 4.20 -9.02 -9.19
C ARG A 24 5.41 -8.09 -9.39
N ARG A 25 5.73 -7.69 -10.62
CA ARG A 25 6.86 -6.77 -10.92
C ARG A 25 6.59 -5.30 -10.62
N ARG A 26 5.36 -4.92 -10.30
CA ARG A 26 5.02 -3.53 -9.96
C ARG A 26 5.56 -3.19 -8.57
N ARG A 27 6.66 -2.41 -8.56
CA ARG A 27 7.47 -2.05 -7.38
C ARG A 27 6.64 -1.97 -6.10
N ARG A 28 6.78 -2.99 -5.25
CA ARG A 28 6.35 -2.92 -3.85
C ARG A 28 7.33 -1.99 -3.13
N TRP A 29 6.81 -1.10 -2.31
CA TRP A 29 7.65 -0.32 -1.40
C TRP A 29 8.48 -1.26 -0.52
N PRO A 30 9.68 -0.84 -0.07
CA PRO A 30 10.65 -1.71 0.57
C PRO A 30 10.00 -2.55 1.67
N PRO A 31 10.44 -3.81 1.82
CA PRO A 31 9.82 -4.75 2.74
C PRO A 31 9.75 -4.17 4.14
N VAL A 32 8.58 -4.34 4.76
CA VAL A 32 8.32 -3.97 6.15
C VAL A 32 9.38 -4.59 7.05
N SER A 33 10.27 -3.76 7.60
CA SER A 33 11.34 -4.16 8.51
C SER A 33 11.12 -3.55 9.90
N VAL A 34 11.79 -4.12 10.91
CA VAL A 34 11.73 -3.62 12.31
C VAL A 34 12.15 -2.14 12.38
N SER A 35 13.13 -1.73 11.56
CA SER A 35 13.60 -0.34 11.48
C SER A 35 12.50 0.61 10.97
N PHE A 36 11.67 0.17 10.03
CA PHE A 36 10.55 0.94 9.49
C PHE A 36 9.48 1.21 10.56
N SER A 37 9.14 0.22 11.41
CA SER A 37 8.19 0.40 12.52
C SER A 37 8.63 1.50 13.50
N SER A 38 9.92 1.56 13.82
CA SER A 38 10.47 2.60 14.69
C SER A 38 10.43 3.99 14.05
N ARG A 39 10.65 4.09 12.73
CA ARG A 39 10.51 5.35 12.00
C ARG A 39 9.06 5.82 11.93
N LEU A 40 8.09 4.92 11.71
CA LEU A 40 6.66 5.25 11.77
C LEU A 40 6.27 5.89 13.10
N ARG A 41 6.71 5.32 14.23
CA ARG A 41 6.47 5.92 15.56
C ARG A 41 6.97 7.35 15.64
N LYS A 42 8.20 7.61 15.18
CA LYS A 42 8.80 8.97 15.17
C LYS A 42 8.02 9.93 14.27
N ILE A 43 7.64 9.48 13.07
CA ILE A 43 6.87 10.29 12.11
C ILE A 43 5.51 10.65 12.71
N PHE A 44 4.77 9.66 13.22
CA PHE A 44 3.42 9.88 13.73
C PHE A 44 3.39 10.72 15.00
N SER A 45 4.37 10.54 15.90
CA SER A 45 4.51 11.42 17.07
C SER A 45 4.72 12.89 16.70
N ARG A 46 5.26 13.19 15.51
CA ARG A 46 5.51 14.58 15.06
C ARG A 46 4.41 15.14 14.17
N LYS A 47 3.80 14.32 13.32
CA LYS A 47 2.99 14.79 12.18
C LYS A 47 1.52 14.37 12.21
N VAL A 48 1.11 13.48 13.13
CA VAL A 48 -0.25 12.92 13.13
C VAL A 48 -0.94 13.22 14.47
N PRO A 49 -1.74 14.30 14.57
CA PRO A 49 -2.43 14.70 15.80
C PRO A 49 -3.29 13.57 16.40
N PHE A 50 -3.98 12.82 15.54
CA PHE A 50 -4.75 11.64 15.97
C PHE A 50 -3.88 10.66 16.76
N TYR A 51 -2.70 10.31 16.25
CA TYR A 51 -1.79 9.39 16.91
C TYR A 51 -1.23 9.97 18.21
N GLN A 52 -0.93 11.28 18.24
CA GLN A 52 -0.43 11.95 19.45
C GLN A 52 -1.43 11.83 20.61
N ALA A 53 -2.72 11.97 20.32
CA ALA A 53 -3.81 11.87 21.30
C ALA A 53 -4.10 10.43 21.78
N LEU A 54 -3.58 9.39 21.12
CA LEU A 54 -3.83 8.01 21.52
C LEU A 54 -3.08 7.63 22.81
N PRO A 55 -3.70 6.83 23.69
CA PRO A 55 -2.99 6.20 24.80
C PRO A 55 -1.96 5.17 24.29
N ALA A 56 -0.99 4.81 25.14
CA ALA A 56 0.16 3.98 24.75
C ALA A 56 -0.24 2.62 24.13
N ASN A 57 -1.29 1.97 24.64
CA ASN A 57 -1.83 0.72 24.10
C ASN A 57 -2.38 0.92 22.67
N GLN A 58 -3.13 2.00 22.44
CA GLN A 58 -3.70 2.32 21.13
C GLN A 58 -2.65 2.79 20.13
N LYS A 59 -1.59 3.48 20.57
CA LYS A 59 -0.44 3.83 19.72
C LYS A 59 0.22 2.60 19.11
N ARG A 60 0.45 1.55 19.91
CA ARG A 60 0.99 0.27 19.42
C ARG A 60 0.05 -0.37 18.38
N ARG A 61 -1.25 -0.41 18.68
CA ARG A 61 -2.28 -0.92 17.75
C ARG A 61 -2.32 -0.12 16.45
N PHE A 62 -2.25 1.20 16.52
CA PHE A 62 -2.23 2.08 15.35
C PHE A 62 -1.06 1.79 14.42
N VAL A 63 0.17 1.77 14.97
CA VAL A 63 1.37 1.46 14.18
C VAL A 63 1.27 0.08 13.56
N SER A 64 0.81 -0.93 14.30
CA SER A 64 0.62 -2.28 13.74
C SER A 64 -0.40 -2.31 12.61
N ARG A 65 -1.52 -1.59 12.73
CA ARG A 65 -2.54 -1.52 11.68
C ARG A 65 -2.04 -0.80 10.44
N VAL A 66 -1.33 0.32 10.59
CA VAL A 66 -0.71 1.03 9.47
C VAL A 66 0.32 0.15 8.78
N LEU A 67 1.17 -0.53 9.56
CA LEU A 67 2.18 -1.43 9.02
C LEU A 67 1.55 -2.56 8.19
N ARG A 68 0.47 -3.16 8.70
CA ARG A 68 -0.28 -4.21 7.99
C ARG A 68 -0.96 -3.66 6.75
N PHE A 69 -1.51 -2.45 6.81
CA PHE A 69 -2.11 -1.80 5.65
C PHE A 69 -1.09 -1.61 4.54
N LEU A 70 0.09 -1.05 4.85
CA LEU A 70 1.15 -0.77 3.87
C LEU A 70 1.74 -2.02 3.18
N GLN A 71 1.41 -3.24 3.65
CA GLN A 71 1.77 -4.49 2.98
C GLN A 71 0.80 -4.86 1.84
N GLY A 72 -0.39 -4.25 1.81
CA GLY A 72 -1.44 -4.57 0.84
C GLY A 72 -1.28 -3.80 -0.47
N PRO A 73 -1.67 -2.51 -0.50
CA PRO A 73 -1.67 -1.73 -1.72
C PRO A 73 -0.26 -1.29 -2.11
N ARG A 74 -0.05 -1.16 -3.42
CA ARG A 74 1.09 -0.43 -3.96
C ARG A 74 0.90 1.06 -3.74
N ILE A 75 1.96 1.78 -3.41
CA ILE A 75 1.93 3.25 -3.38
C ILE A 75 2.83 3.75 -4.49
N SER A 76 2.27 4.51 -5.43
CA SER A 76 3.00 5.09 -6.55
C SER A 76 2.82 6.60 -6.56
N ALA A 77 3.71 7.28 -7.27
CA ALA A 77 3.66 8.72 -7.45
C ALA A 77 3.48 9.04 -8.93
N SER A 78 2.65 10.04 -9.22
CA SER A 78 2.46 10.59 -10.57
C SER A 78 2.77 12.08 -10.54
N GLY A 79 3.67 12.52 -11.42
CA GLY A 79 4.09 13.92 -11.49
C GLY A 79 4.80 14.45 -10.24
N THR A 80 5.23 13.57 -9.32
CA THR A 80 5.92 13.96 -8.08
C THR A 80 6.84 12.85 -7.58
N ARG A 81 7.71 13.18 -6.62
CA ARG A 81 8.47 12.21 -5.83
C ARG A 81 7.87 12.12 -4.45
N ILE A 82 7.69 10.89 -3.97
CA ILE A 82 7.26 10.63 -2.60
C ILE A 82 8.40 9.98 -1.82
N ASN A 83 8.48 10.31 -0.54
CA ASN A 83 9.45 9.76 0.39
C ASN A 83 8.78 8.87 1.45
N GLU A 84 9.58 8.40 2.39
CA GLU A 84 9.10 7.52 3.47
C GLU A 84 8.04 8.17 4.37
N VAL A 85 8.13 9.49 4.60
CA VAL A 85 7.15 10.25 5.39
C VAL A 85 5.81 10.27 4.67
N ASP A 86 5.80 10.51 3.37
CA ASP A 86 4.56 10.54 2.58
C ASP A 86 3.84 9.19 2.64
N VAL A 87 4.58 8.10 2.48
CA VAL A 87 4.05 6.73 2.61
C VAL A 87 3.50 6.46 4.01
N ALA A 88 4.20 6.91 5.06
CA ALA A 88 3.71 6.79 6.42
C ALA A 88 2.38 7.56 6.61
N LEU A 89 2.28 8.78 6.07
CA LEU A 89 1.08 9.61 6.17
C LEU A 89 -0.09 9.06 5.35
N VAL A 90 0.17 8.46 4.18
CA VAL A 90 -0.85 7.71 3.41
C VAL A 90 -1.40 6.56 4.24
N GLY A 91 -0.53 5.76 4.87
CA GLY A 91 -0.94 4.67 5.73
C GLY A 91 -1.74 5.13 6.96
N ALA A 92 -1.32 6.23 7.59
CA ALA A 92 -2.06 6.85 8.69
C ALA A 92 -3.46 7.31 8.25
N SER A 93 -3.54 8.04 7.13
CA SER A 93 -4.80 8.55 6.56
C SER A 93 -5.79 7.41 6.28
N ALA A 94 -5.31 6.27 5.76
CA ALA A 94 -6.16 5.11 5.54
C ALA A 94 -6.65 4.44 6.84
N ILE A 95 -5.86 4.47 7.92
CA ILE A 95 -6.23 3.80 9.17
C ILE A 95 -7.08 4.66 10.09
N ILE A 96 -6.90 5.98 10.12
CA ILE A 96 -7.61 6.89 11.04
C ILE A 96 -9.14 6.72 10.97
N PRO A 97 -9.80 6.76 9.78
CA PRO A 97 -11.25 6.66 9.68
C PRO A 97 -11.81 5.34 10.21
N VAL A 98 -11.02 4.26 10.14
CA VAL A 98 -11.44 2.89 10.46
C VAL A 98 -10.79 2.35 11.73
N PHE A 99 -10.12 3.21 12.51
CA PHE A 99 -9.30 2.77 13.65
C PHE A 99 -10.13 2.13 14.77
N ARG A 100 -11.33 2.65 15.01
CA ARG A 100 -12.28 2.11 16.00
C ARG A 100 -13.06 0.90 15.48
N LEU A 101 -13.01 0.62 14.18
CA LEU A 101 -13.58 -0.59 13.62
C LEU A 101 -12.59 -1.73 13.79
N ASP A 102 -12.92 -2.66 14.70
CA ASP A 102 -12.16 -3.87 14.89
C ASP A 102 -12.25 -4.76 13.65
N HIS A 103 -11.14 -5.45 13.33
CA HIS A 103 -11.02 -6.37 12.19
C HIS A 103 -11.25 -5.78 10.78
N TRP A 104 -11.45 -4.47 10.65
CA TRP A 104 -11.63 -3.82 9.36
C TRP A 104 -10.36 -3.88 8.48
N ARG A 105 -10.56 -4.21 7.20
CA ARG A 105 -9.53 -4.24 6.15
C ARG A 105 -10.09 -3.74 4.84
N TYR A 106 -9.30 -2.96 4.09
CA TYR A 106 -9.61 -2.62 2.71
C TYR A 106 -9.60 -3.88 1.84
N ARG A 107 -10.68 -4.12 1.10
CA ARG A 107 -10.78 -5.19 0.10
C ARG A 107 -10.71 -4.57 -1.30
N GLY A 108 -9.99 -5.20 -2.22
CA GLY A 108 -9.87 -4.73 -3.60
C GLY A 108 -9.08 -3.42 -3.79
N LEU A 109 -8.27 -3.01 -2.80
CA LEU A 109 -7.39 -1.86 -2.95
C LEU A 109 -6.00 -2.32 -3.39
N ASP A 110 -5.75 -2.21 -4.69
CA ASP A 110 -4.49 -2.67 -5.30
C ASP A 110 -3.41 -1.59 -5.33
N GLU A 111 -3.78 -0.33 -5.57
CA GLU A 111 -2.83 0.78 -5.74
C GLU A 111 -3.39 2.11 -5.22
N ILE A 112 -2.50 2.91 -4.63
CA ILE A 112 -2.73 4.29 -4.20
C ILE A 112 -1.75 5.15 -4.99
N VAL A 113 -2.29 6.06 -5.81
CA VAL A 113 -1.50 6.98 -6.61
C VAL A 113 -1.48 8.34 -5.92
N VAL A 114 -0.28 8.82 -5.57
CA VAL A 114 -0.06 10.15 -5.03
C VAL A 114 0.26 11.09 -6.18
N PHE A 115 -0.63 12.04 -6.42
CA PHE A 115 -0.44 13.07 -7.44
C PHE A 115 0.34 14.26 -6.89
N GLY A 116 1.14 14.88 -7.74
CA GLY A 116 1.72 16.19 -7.47
C GLY A 116 0.65 17.29 -7.39
N PRO A 117 1.06 18.53 -7.10
CA PRO A 117 0.15 19.67 -7.15
C PRO A 117 -0.40 19.82 -8.58
N SER A 118 -1.73 19.97 -8.68
CA SER A 118 -2.60 20.02 -9.87
C SER A 118 -3.06 18.68 -10.47
N PHE A 119 -4.38 18.48 -10.46
CA PHE A 119 -5.11 17.55 -11.34
C PHE A 119 -5.54 18.23 -12.65
N ASP A 120 -5.49 19.57 -12.68
CA ASP A 120 -5.92 20.40 -13.81
C ASP A 120 -4.79 20.63 -14.80
N ARG A 121 -4.69 19.73 -15.78
CA ARG A 121 -4.41 20.02 -17.20
C ARG A 121 -5.05 18.97 -18.08
#